data_AF-A0A957T0P0-F1
#
_entry.id   AF-A0A957T0P0-F1
#
_cell.length_a   1.000
_cell.length_b   1.000
_cell.length_c   1.000
_cell.angle_alpha   90.00
_cell.angle_beta   90.00
_cell.angle_gamma   90.00
#
_symmetry.space_group_name_H-M   'P 1'
#
loop_
_entity.id
_entity.type
_entity.pdbx_description
1 polymer ?
#
loop_
_entity_poly.entity_id
_entity_poly.type
_entity_poly.pdbx_seq_one_letter_code
_entity_poly.pdbx_strand_id
1 'polypeptide(L)'
;MAAIPITTHEIPTADFKARLSTNRLVGLTRLLGGFGWHYAGATISLAVGAVAKTATYLLVQHFIDNVLSQPDFGRILPVMALAFIGLALIEGTFTALSGRLAALTAEGVTLRLRNYLYDHIQRLTFTYHDQTRTGELIQRVTSDVDAVRRFFSEQLIGLGRIVLLFTVN
;
A
#
# COMPACT_ATOMS: atom_id res chain seq x y z
N MET A 1 -14.63 -7.83 -19.74
CA MET A 1 -14.08 -6.80 -18.82
C MET A 1 -15.23 -6.36 -17.92
N ALA A 2 -15.44 -7.08 -16.81
CA ALA A 2 -16.57 -6.85 -15.92
C ALA A 2 -16.26 -5.67 -15.00
N ALA A 3 -17.05 -4.61 -15.09
CA ALA A 3 -16.99 -3.49 -14.15
C ALA A 3 -17.37 -4.00 -12.76
N ILE A 4 -16.47 -3.81 -11.80
CA ILE A 4 -16.77 -4.01 -10.38
C ILE A 4 -17.84 -2.98 -10.01
N PRO A 5 -19.01 -3.39 -9.48
CA PRO A 5 -20.05 -2.47 -9.10
C PRO A 5 -19.54 -1.64 -7.93
N ILE A 6 -19.21 -0.37 -8.18
CA ILE A 6 -18.95 0.60 -7.13
C ILE A 6 -20.33 0.93 -6.56
N THR A 7 -20.77 0.19 -5.55
CA THR A 7 -21.95 0.57 -4.77
C THR A 7 -21.67 1.96 -4.21
N THR A 8 -22.34 2.97 -4.75
CA THR A 8 -22.42 4.32 -4.19
C THR A 8 -23.22 4.24 -2.89
N HIS A 9 -22.60 3.66 -1.86
CA HIS A 9 -22.98 4.02 -0.50
C HIS A 9 -22.55 5.47 -0.36
N GLU A 10 -23.51 6.39 -0.50
CA GLU A 10 -23.37 7.74 0.07
C GLU A 10 -22.90 7.55 1.50
N ILE A 11 -21.62 7.79 1.76
CA ILE A 11 -21.09 7.71 3.11
C ILE A 11 -21.61 8.97 3.79
N PRO A 12 -22.52 8.87 4.77
CA PRO A 12 -23.02 10.05 5.45
C PRO A 12 -21.81 10.77 6.04
N THR A 13 -21.63 12.05 5.73
CA THR A 13 -20.47 12.83 6.21
C THR A 13 -20.43 12.91 7.75
N ALA A 14 -21.57 12.64 8.39
CA ALA A 14 -21.70 12.41 9.83
C ALA A 14 -20.88 11.22 10.38
N ASP A 15 -20.67 10.15 9.60
CA ASP A 15 -19.96 8.94 10.04
C ASP A 15 -18.44 9.16 10.17
N PHE A 16 -17.89 10.11 9.41
CA PHE A 16 -16.44 10.37 9.43
C PHE A 16 -15.98 10.97 10.77
N LYS A 17 -16.76 11.89 11.35
CA LYS A 17 -16.49 12.47 12.67
C LYS A 17 -16.60 11.42 13.79
N ALA A 18 -17.54 10.47 13.66
CA ALA A 18 -17.68 9.36 14.61
C ALA A 18 -16.48 8.39 14.59
N ARG A 19 -15.73 8.34 13.49
CA ARG A 19 -14.53 7.50 13.33
C ARG A 19 -13.23 8.16 13.80
N LEU A 20 -13.22 9.50 13.97
CA LEU A 20 -12.09 10.24 14.52
C LEU A 20 -12.09 10.14 16.06
N SER A 21 -11.37 9.15 16.61
CA SER A 21 -11.19 9.00 18.05
C SER A 21 -10.16 9.98 18.62
N THR A 22 -10.22 10.28 19.92
CA THR A 22 -9.23 11.12 20.64
C THR A 22 -7.78 10.68 20.41
N ASN A 23 -7.56 9.37 20.23
CA ASN A 23 -6.27 8.82 19.82
C ASN A 23 -6.09 8.92 18.31
N ARG A 24 -5.13 9.74 17.86
CA ARG A 24 -4.80 9.95 16.44
C ARG A 24 -4.49 8.64 15.71
N LEU A 25 -3.78 7.71 16.36
CA LEU A 25 -3.43 6.40 15.81
C LEU A 25 -4.67 5.50 15.59
N VAL A 26 -5.61 5.51 16.54
CA VAL A 26 -6.86 4.75 16.42
C VAL A 26 -7.81 5.38 15.39
N GLY A 27 -7.75 6.70 15.20
CA GLY A 27 -8.42 7.39 14.10
C GLY A 27 -7.91 6.92 12.74
N LEU A 28 -6.59 6.81 12.55
CA LEU A 28 -5.98 6.32 11.31
C LEU A 28 -6.35 4.87 11.00
N THR A 29 -6.38 3.99 12.00
CA THR A 29 -6.77 2.58 11.79
C THR A 29 -8.27 2.43 11.55
N ARG A 30 -9.12 3.27 12.13
CA ARG A 30 -10.56 3.32 11.83
C ARG A 30 -10.86 3.91 10.45
N LEU A 31 -10.01 4.79 9.94
CA LEU A 31 -10.10 5.30 8.56
C LEU A 31 -9.88 4.18 7.53
N LEU A 32 -9.05 3.19 7.85
CA LEU A 32 -8.93 1.95 7.06
C LEU A 32 -10.16 1.02 7.17
N GLY A 33 -11.13 1.35 8.03
CA GLY A 33 -12.34 0.56 8.25
C GLY A 33 -13.14 0.32 6.96
N GLY A 34 -13.15 -0.93 6.51
CA GLY A 34 -13.74 -1.39 5.25
C GLY A 34 -12.71 -1.86 4.21
N PHE A 35 -11.44 -1.46 4.34
CA PHE A 35 -10.35 -1.84 3.43
C PHE A 35 -9.28 -2.72 4.09
N GLY A 36 -9.44 -3.08 5.36
CA GLY A 36 -8.47 -3.88 6.12
C GLY A 36 -8.07 -5.20 5.44
N TRP A 37 -8.98 -5.85 4.71
CA TRP A 37 -8.65 -7.11 4.00
C TRP A 37 -7.78 -6.90 2.77
N HIS A 38 -7.99 -5.82 2.03
CA HIS A 38 -7.11 -5.45 0.93
C HIS A 38 -5.72 -5.11 1.46
N TYR A 39 -5.66 -4.40 2.59
CA TYR A 39 -4.42 -4.04 3.24
C TYR A 39 -3.64 -5.25 3.77
N ALA A 40 -4.32 -6.18 4.46
CA ALA A 40 -3.71 -7.43 4.91
C ALA A 40 -3.22 -8.28 3.72
N GLY A 41 -4.02 -8.38 2.66
CA GLY A 41 -3.62 -9.03 1.41
C GLY A 41 -2.39 -8.38 0.76
N ALA A 42 -2.27 -7.06 0.84
CA ALA A 42 -1.09 -6.34 0.37
C ALA A 42 0.16 -6.73 1.17
N THR A 43 0.09 -6.67 2.50
CA THR A 43 1.20 -7.03 3.39
C THR A 43 1.65 -8.49 3.19
N ILE A 44 0.70 -9.43 3.07
CA ILE A 44 1.00 -10.84 2.82
C ILE A 44 1.64 -11.02 1.45
N SER A 45 1.11 -10.38 0.42
CA SER A 45 1.69 -10.44 -0.93
C SER A 45 3.13 -9.93 -0.92
N LEU A 46 3.37 -8.81 -0.24
CA LEU A 46 4.72 -8.27 -0.10
C LEU A 46 5.66 -9.20 0.66
N ALA A 47 5.16 -9.94 1.65
CA ALA A 47 5.93 -10.95 2.38
C ALA A 47 6.41 -12.06 1.44
N VAL A 48 5.52 -12.57 0.58
CA VAL A 48 5.87 -13.59 -0.42
C VAL A 48 6.93 -13.06 -1.40
N GLY A 49 6.77 -11.81 -1.87
CA GLY A 49 7.77 -11.16 -2.71
C GLY A 49 9.14 -11.04 -2.03
N ALA A 50 9.15 -10.67 -0.74
CA ALA A 50 10.38 -10.58 0.04
C ALA A 50 11.06 -11.95 0.24
N VAL A 51 10.30 -13.01 0.49
CA VAL A 51 10.83 -14.38 0.59
C VAL A 51 11.42 -14.83 -0.75
N ALA A 52 10.74 -14.57 -1.87
CA ALA A 52 11.26 -14.88 -3.20
C ALA A 52 12.58 -14.13 -3.48
N LYS A 53 12.66 -12.85 -3.08
CA LYS A 53 13.88 -12.05 -3.18
C LYS A 53 15.04 -12.64 -2.36
N THR A 54 14.77 -13.06 -1.12
CA THR A 54 15.77 -13.74 -0.28
C THR A 54 16.22 -15.05 -0.89
N ALA A 55 15.28 -15.84 -1.44
CA ALA A 55 15.61 -17.07 -2.16
C ALA A 55 16.49 -16.80 -3.38
N THR A 56 16.28 -15.69 -4.11
CA THR A 56 17.15 -15.28 -5.22
C THR A 56 18.59 -15.05 -4.74
N TYR A 57 18.78 -14.39 -3.59
CA TYR A 57 20.12 -14.21 -3.02
C TYR A 57 20.78 -15.52 -2.64
N LEU A 58 20.04 -16.44 -2.00
CA LEU A 58 20.55 -17.77 -1.67
C LEU A 58 20.86 -18.61 -2.91
N LEU A 59 20.07 -18.49 -3.98
CA LEU A 59 20.31 -19.18 -5.24
C LEU A 59 21.61 -18.71 -5.88
N VAL A 60 21.84 -17.39 -5.94
CA VAL A 60 23.09 -16.83 -6.48
C VAL A 60 24.28 -17.25 -5.62
N GLN A 61 24.15 -17.22 -4.29
CA GLN A 61 25.20 -17.72 -3.40
C GLN A 61 25.50 -19.21 -3.66
N HIS A 62 24.48 -20.06 -3.71
CA HIS A 62 24.64 -21.49 -3.97
C HIS A 62 25.29 -21.75 -5.33
N PHE A 63 24.93 -20.96 -6.35
CA PHE A 63 25.53 -21.04 -7.67
C PHE A 63 27.04 -20.73 -7.64
N ILE A 64 27.42 -19.65 -6.96
CA ILE A 64 28.83 -19.25 -6.82
C ILE A 64 29.62 -20.30 -6.03
N ASP A 65 29.10 -20.73 -4.88
CA ASP A 65 29.85 -21.55 -3.92
C ASP A 65 29.94 -23.03 -4.35
N ASN A 66 28.89 -23.58 -4.97
CA ASN A 66 28.80 -25.04 -5.18
C ASN A 66 28.70 -25.46 -6.65
N VAL A 67 28.20 -24.59 -7.54
CA VAL A 67 27.96 -24.95 -8.94
C VAL A 67 29.13 -24.55 -9.82
N LEU A 68 29.73 -23.37 -9.57
CA LEU A 68 30.80 -22.83 -10.40
C LEU A 68 32.08 -23.67 -10.39
N SER A 69 32.37 -24.36 -9.29
CA SER A 69 33.56 -25.21 -9.16
C SER A 69 33.42 -26.60 -9.82
N GLN A 70 32.23 -26.95 -10.33
CA GLN A 70 32.01 -28.25 -10.96
C GLN A 70 32.46 -28.26 -12.42
N PRO A 71 33.18 -29.29 -12.89
CA PRO A 71 33.68 -29.35 -14.27
C PRO A 71 32.57 -29.34 -15.33
N ASP A 72 31.36 -29.79 -15.01
CA ASP A 72 30.21 -29.89 -15.92
C ASP A 72 29.11 -28.84 -15.64
N PHE A 73 29.42 -27.72 -14.97
CA PHE A 73 28.42 -26.72 -14.54
C PHE A 73 27.54 -26.18 -15.69
N GLY A 74 28.05 -26.19 -16.94
CA GLY A 74 27.31 -25.78 -18.13
C GLY A 74 26.01 -26.57 -18.36
N ARG A 75 25.90 -27.81 -17.84
CA ARG A 75 24.66 -28.60 -17.88
C ARG A 75 23.61 -28.13 -16.87
N ILE A 76 24.04 -27.59 -15.73
CA ILE A 76 23.19 -27.15 -14.61
C ILE A 76 22.76 -25.67 -14.81
N LEU A 77 23.55 -24.90 -15.55
CA LEU A 77 23.35 -23.48 -15.79
C LEU A 77 21.94 -23.12 -16.33
N PRO A 78 21.35 -23.84 -17.30
CA PRO A 78 20.00 -23.54 -17.77
C PRO A 78 18.93 -23.70 -16.68
N VAL A 79 19.08 -24.70 -15.80
CA VAL A 79 18.14 -24.94 -14.69
C VAL A 79 18.24 -23.81 -13.66
N MET A 80 19.45 -23.38 -13.32
CA MET A 80 19.68 -22.25 -12.41
C MET A 80 19.17 -20.93 -12.98
N ALA A 81 19.36 -20.70 -14.29
CA ALA A 81 18.82 -19.54 -14.98
C ALA A 81 17.28 -19.53 -14.98
N LEU A 82 16.66 -20.68 -15.26
CA LEU A 82 15.20 -20.82 -15.19
C LEU A 82 14.67 -20.62 -13.76
N ALA A 83 15.34 -21.16 -12.75
CA ALA A 83 14.98 -20.96 -11.36
C ALA A 83 15.10 -19.48 -10.94
N PHE A 84 16.16 -18.78 -11.37
CA PHE A 84 16.33 -17.34 -11.15
C PHE A 84 15.19 -16.53 -11.79
N ILE A 85 14.87 -16.81 -13.06
CA ILE A 85 13.76 -16.15 -13.76
C ILE A 85 12.44 -16.44 -13.05
N GLY A 86 12.21 -17.69 -12.61
CA GLY A 86 11.02 -18.07 -11.85
C GLY A 86 10.86 -17.29 -10.55
N LEU A 87 11.94 -17.18 -9.76
CA LEU A 87 11.95 -16.38 -8.54
C LEU A 87 11.72 -14.89 -8.80
N ALA A 88 12.36 -14.32 -9.83
CA ALA A 88 12.17 -12.93 -10.23
C ALA A 88 10.72 -12.65 -10.65
N LEU A 89 10.08 -13.56 -11.37
CA LEU A 89 8.66 -13.45 -11.74
C LEU A 89 7.75 -13.52 -10.51
N ILE A 90 8.02 -14.41 -9.55
CA ILE A 90 7.28 -14.48 -8.29
C ILE A 90 7.45 -13.18 -7.51
N GLU A 91 8.69 -12.72 -7.29
CA GLU A 91 8.97 -11.45 -6.60
C GLU A 91 8.23 -10.29 -7.25
N GLY A 92 8.36 -10.12 -8.56
CA GLY A 92 7.73 -9.03 -9.31
C GLY A 92 6.20 -9.08 -9.23
N THR A 93 5.61 -10.26 -9.41
CA THR A 93 4.15 -10.44 -9.39
C THR A 93 3.56 -10.09 -8.02
N PHE A 94 4.15 -10.62 -6.95
CA PHE A 94 3.65 -10.40 -5.60
C PHE A 94 3.92 -8.98 -5.09
N THR A 95 5.04 -8.36 -5.50
CA THR A 95 5.32 -6.95 -5.22
C THR A 95 4.32 -6.04 -5.94
N ALA A 96 4.03 -6.30 -7.22
CA ALA A 96 3.04 -5.55 -7.98
C ALA A 96 1.62 -5.73 -7.41
N LEU A 97 1.25 -6.95 -7.03
CA LEU A 97 -0.05 -7.24 -6.40
C LEU A 97 -0.20 -6.49 -5.07
N SER A 98 0.84 -6.50 -4.23
CA SER A 98 0.87 -5.70 -3.00
C SER A 98 0.64 -4.22 -3.31
N GLY A 99 1.39 -3.65 -4.25
CA GLY A 99 1.24 -2.23 -4.64
C GLY A 99 -0.17 -1.90 -5.14
N ARG A 100 -0.80 -2.80 -5.88
CA ARG A 100 -2.19 -2.62 -6.35
C ARG A 100 -3.19 -2.61 -5.20
N LEU A 101 -3.10 -3.56 -4.28
CA LEU A 101 -3.98 -3.65 -3.12
C LEU A 101 -3.79 -2.45 -2.16
N ALA A 102 -2.56 -1.98 -2.03
CA ALA A 102 -2.21 -0.74 -1.34
C ALA A 102 -2.93 0.47 -1.92
N ALA A 103 -2.80 0.64 -3.24
CA ALA A 103 -3.36 1.77 -3.97
C ALA A 103 -4.88 1.81 -3.84
N LEU A 104 -5.55 0.67 -4.00
CA LEU A 104 -7.01 0.56 -3.82
C LEU A 104 -7.45 1.01 -2.41
N THR A 105 -6.68 0.61 -1.39
CA THR A 105 -6.95 1.00 -0.01
C THR A 105 -6.75 2.51 0.18
N ALA A 106 -5.62 3.05 -0.28
CA ALA A 106 -5.29 4.45 -0.14
C ALA A 106 -6.28 5.36 -0.90
N GLU A 107 -6.61 5.03 -2.15
CA GLU A 107 -7.58 5.77 -2.96
C GLU A 107 -8.96 5.76 -2.30
N GLY A 108 -9.39 4.60 -1.77
CA GLY A 108 -10.63 4.49 -1.01
C GLY A 108 -10.67 5.43 0.19
N VAL A 109 -9.60 5.47 1.00
CA VAL A 109 -9.51 6.36 2.16
C VAL A 109 -9.45 7.84 1.73
N THR A 110 -8.65 8.16 0.72
CA THR A 110 -8.49 9.52 0.17
C THR A 110 -9.82 10.05 -0.37
N LEU A 111 -10.60 9.25 -1.07
CA LEU A 111 -11.90 9.65 -1.59
C LEU A 111 -12.86 10.05 -0.45
N ARG A 112 -12.91 9.25 0.63
CA ARG A 112 -13.72 9.56 1.81
C ARG A 112 -13.29 10.86 2.47
N LEU A 113 -11.98 11.04 2.63
CA LEU A 113 -11.43 12.25 3.23
C LEU A 113 -11.71 13.50 2.40
N ARG A 114 -11.54 13.43 1.06
CA ARG A 114 -11.89 14.54 0.16
C ARG A 114 -13.36 14.90 0.25
N ASN A 115 -14.25 13.92 0.17
CA ASN A 115 -15.69 14.16 0.26
C ASN A 115 -16.08 14.82 1.59
N TYR A 116 -15.53 14.34 2.70
CA TYR A 116 -15.76 14.94 4.02
C TYR A 116 -15.27 16.39 4.09
N LEU A 117 -14.04 16.66 3.60
CA LEU A 117 -13.46 18.00 3.66
C LEU A 117 -14.20 18.98 2.75
N TYR A 118 -14.60 18.58 1.55
CA TYR A 118 -15.38 19.44 0.67
C TYR A 118 -16.73 19.79 1.27
N ASP A 119 -17.44 18.80 1.79
CA ASP A 119 -18.75 18.99 2.42
C ASP A 119 -18.67 19.85 3.69
N HIS A 120 -17.56 19.72 4.46
CA HIS A 120 -17.29 20.60 5.58
C HIS A 120 -17.00 22.04 5.14
N ILE A 121 -16.17 22.24 4.12
CA ILE A 121 -15.81 23.56 3.61
C ILE A 121 -17.03 24.31 3.08
N GLN A 122 -17.95 23.64 2.40
CA GLN A 122 -19.16 24.26 1.85
C GLN A 122 -20.14 24.78 2.92
N ARG A 123 -20.04 24.28 4.16
CA ARG A 123 -20.90 24.68 5.29
C ARG A 123 -20.22 25.65 6.26
N LEU A 124 -19.03 26.15 5.94
CA LEU A 124 -18.36 27.15 6.76
C LEU A 124 -19.05 28.51 6.66
N THR A 125 -18.95 29.30 7.72
CA THR A 125 -19.56 30.62 7.80
C THR A 125 -18.92 31.57 6.78
N PHE A 126 -19.68 32.53 6.27
CA PHE A 126 -19.17 33.58 5.39
C PHE A 126 -17.91 34.28 5.95
N THR A 127 -17.90 34.60 7.25
CA THR A 127 -16.74 35.18 7.95
C THR A 127 -15.47 34.34 7.83
N TYR A 128 -15.59 33.01 7.81
CA TYR A 128 -14.44 32.12 7.66
C TYR A 128 -13.88 32.15 6.23
N HIS A 129 -14.77 32.21 5.23
CA HIS A 129 -14.37 32.35 3.82
C HIS A 129 -13.77 33.72 3.50
N ASP A 130 -14.19 34.77 4.21
CA ASP A 130 -13.64 36.12 4.08
C ASP A 130 -12.22 36.22 4.67
N GLN A 131 -11.96 35.52 5.78
CA GLN A 131 -10.66 35.54 6.46
C GLN A 131 -9.63 34.54 5.90
N THR A 132 -10.09 33.49 5.22
CA THR A 132 -9.21 32.41 4.74
C THR A 132 -9.05 32.45 3.22
N ARG A 133 -7.80 32.43 2.74
CA ARG A 133 -7.53 32.42 1.29
C ARG A 133 -8.06 31.13 0.65
N THR A 134 -8.87 31.25 -0.40
CA THR A 134 -9.41 30.11 -1.16
C THR A 134 -8.33 29.11 -1.59
N GLY A 135 -7.15 29.59 -1.99
CA GLY A 135 -6.01 28.75 -2.37
C GLY A 135 -5.49 27.87 -1.22
N GLU A 136 -5.55 28.34 0.02
CA GLU A 136 -5.16 27.57 1.20
C GLU A 136 -6.12 26.41 1.46
N LEU A 137 -7.43 26.64 1.32
CA LEU A 137 -8.44 25.60 1.46
C LEU A 137 -8.27 24.51 0.38
N ILE A 138 -8.03 24.91 -0.86
CA ILE A 138 -7.77 23.97 -1.97
C ILE A 138 -6.50 23.16 -1.68
N GLN A 139 -5.43 23.79 -1.20
CA GLN A 139 -4.18 23.11 -0.88
C GLN A 139 -4.36 22.08 0.23
N ARG A 140 -5.15 22.37 1.26
CA ARG A 140 -5.46 21.41 2.33
C ARG A 140 -6.23 20.19 1.81
N VAL A 141 -7.21 20.36 0.93
CA VAL A 141 -7.99 19.22 0.38
C VAL A 141 -7.24 18.44 -0.70
N THR A 142 -6.21 19.04 -1.31
CA THR A 142 -5.41 18.41 -2.35
C THR A 142 -4.11 17.85 -1.81
N SER A 143 -3.20 18.72 -1.36
CA SER A 143 -1.84 18.40 -0.92
C SER A 143 -1.84 17.58 0.36
N ASP A 144 -2.53 18.03 1.42
CA ASP A 144 -2.51 17.29 2.70
C ASP A 144 -3.18 15.92 2.55
N VAL A 145 -4.25 15.86 1.76
CA VAL A 145 -4.94 14.59 1.46
C VAL A 145 -4.09 13.67 0.58
N ASP A 146 -3.29 14.20 -0.35
CA ASP A 146 -2.32 13.40 -1.11
C ASP A 146 -1.19 12.87 -0.23
N ALA A 147 -0.74 13.65 0.77
CA ALA A 147 0.22 13.18 1.76
C ALA A 147 -0.34 11.99 2.55
N VAL A 148 -1.63 12.04 2.95
CA VAL A 148 -2.32 10.91 3.57
C VAL A 148 -2.42 9.71 2.63
N ARG A 149 -2.72 9.94 1.34
CA ARG A 149 -2.74 8.88 0.32
C ARG A 149 -1.40 8.14 0.24
N ARG A 150 -0.30 8.89 0.12
CA ARG A 150 1.06 8.33 0.05
C ARG A 150 1.44 7.58 1.32
N PHE A 151 1.05 8.11 2.49
CA PHE A 151 1.25 7.43 3.76
C PHE A 151 0.63 6.01 3.75
N PHE A 152 -0.63 5.88 3.30
CA PHE A 152 -1.30 4.58 3.25
C PHE A 152 -0.78 3.66 2.13
N SER A 153 -0.45 4.20 0.95
CA SER A 153 0.06 3.42 -0.17
C SER A 153 1.49 2.90 0.04
N GLU A 154 2.35 3.70 0.69
CA GLU A 154 3.80 3.46 0.70
C GLU A 154 4.31 3.20 2.12
N GLN A 155 4.10 4.14 3.04
CA GLN A 155 4.75 4.12 4.34
C GLN A 155 4.20 3.02 5.24
N LEU A 156 2.87 2.90 5.32
CA LEU A 156 2.24 1.92 6.19
C LEU A 156 2.65 0.49 5.76
N ILE A 157 2.74 0.24 4.46
CA ILE A 157 3.14 -1.08 3.92
C ILE A 157 4.61 -1.35 4.20
N GLY A 158 5.46 -0.34 4.06
CA GLY A 158 6.85 -0.41 4.46
C GLY A 158 7.01 -0.84 5.92
N LEU A 159 6.21 -0.27 6.84
CA LEU A 159 6.20 -0.67 8.25
C LEU A 159 5.79 -2.14 8.44
N GLY A 160 4.72 -2.58 7.77
CA GLY A 160 4.29 -3.98 7.80
C GLY A 160 5.38 -4.94 7.33
N ARG A 161 6.09 -4.58 6.26
CA ARG A 161 7.25 -5.34 5.76
C ARG A 161 8.40 -5.38 6.76
N ILE A 162 8.75 -4.25 7.38
CA ILE A 162 9.84 -4.19 8.37
C ILE A 162 9.52 -5.13 9.55
N VAL A 163 8.31 -5.02 10.10
CA VAL A 163 7.86 -5.89 11.21
C VAL A 163 7.91 -7.36 10.81
N LEU A 164 7.47 -7.69 9.59
CA LEU A 164 7.55 -9.06 9.07
C LEU A 164 9.00 -9.56 8.99
N LEU A 165 9.92 -8.77 8.45
CA LEU A 165 11.33 -9.16 8.35
C LEU A 165 11.95 -9.41 9.73
N PHE A 166 11.68 -8.54 10.71
CA PHE A 166 12.12 -8.73 12.09
C PHE A 166 11.48 -9.94 12.78
N THR A 167 10.28 -10.34 12.36
CA THR A 167 9.62 -11.52 12.93
C THR A 167 10.18 -12.81 12.36
N VAL A 168 10.61 -12.78 11.09
CA VAL A 168 11.17 -13.94 10.38
C VAL A 168 12.64 -14.18 10.72
N ASN A 169 13.41 -13.13 11.03
CA ASN A 169 14.84 -13.17 11.32
C ASN A 169 15.13 -12.90 12.80
#